data_AF-A0A969G535-F1
#
_entry.id   AF-A0A969G535-F1
#
_cell.length_a   1.000
_cell.length_b   1.000
_cell.length_c   1.000
_cell.angle_alpha   90.00
_cell.angle_beta   90.00
_cell.angle_gamma   90.00
#
_symmetry.space_group_name_H-M   'P 1'
#
loop_
_entity.id
_entity.type
_entity.pdbx_description
1 polymer ?
#
loop_
_entity_poly.entity_id
_entity_poly.type
_entity_poly.pdbx_seq_one_letter_code
_entity_poly.pdbx_strand_id
1 'polypeptide(L)'
;MSNIVKTEAKSVLVRRNLQKTIAEREKIDNEIGESVFSALEEYPEISPKRVQVQDLDFADGVIAALEQKEVAQQKAQEASYRLQEAQKLAEAEVAKAEGQAKSQRLLAEALQIQGGELSLRRQELENQQRFIEAWEKGGSQMPMILNTGSESTTPFIMDLGGMKGQ
;
A
#
# COMPACT_ATOMS: atom_id res chain seq x y z
N MET A 1 15.58 46.80 -42.76
CA MET A 1 16.28 46.02 -41.71
C MET A 1 15.36 45.59 -40.56
N SER A 2 14.71 46.50 -39.80
CA SER A 2 13.89 46.10 -38.63
C SER A 2 12.68 45.21 -38.97
N ASN A 3 12.12 45.31 -40.18
CA ASN A 3 10.88 44.60 -40.53
C ASN A 3 11.09 43.11 -40.87
N ILE A 4 12.20 42.74 -41.49
CA ILE A 4 12.52 41.35 -41.85
C ILE A 4 12.74 40.52 -40.58
N VAL A 5 13.59 41.02 -39.67
CA VAL A 5 13.85 40.38 -38.37
C VAL A 5 12.56 40.24 -37.55
N LYS A 6 11.71 41.28 -37.51
CA LYS A 6 10.42 41.22 -36.80
C LYS A 6 9.44 40.21 -37.41
N THR A 7 9.43 40.06 -38.74
CA THR A 7 8.51 39.18 -39.44
C THR A 7 8.90 37.72 -39.25
N GLU A 8 10.20 37.40 -39.41
CA GLU A 8 10.71 36.04 -39.19
C GLU A 8 10.57 35.59 -37.73
N ALA A 9 10.93 36.45 -36.77
CA ALA A 9 10.75 36.13 -35.35
C ALA A 9 9.28 35.82 -35.00
N LYS A 10 8.32 36.61 -35.50
CA LYS A 10 6.90 36.34 -35.31
C LYS A 10 6.44 35.04 -35.97
N SER A 11 6.94 34.74 -37.17
CA SER A 11 6.62 33.52 -37.92
C SER A 11 7.05 32.24 -37.20
N VAL A 12 8.21 32.28 -36.51
CA VAL A 12 8.70 31.17 -35.68
C VAL A 12 7.89 31.05 -34.38
N LEU A 13 7.53 32.17 -33.76
CA LEU A 13 6.80 32.19 -32.48
C LEU A 13 5.33 31.73 -32.61
N VAL A 14 4.62 32.10 -33.68
CA VAL A 14 3.20 31.74 -33.89
C VAL A 14 3.01 30.23 -34.04
N ARG A 15 4.02 29.51 -34.54
CA ARG A 15 3.97 28.06 -34.71
C ARG A 15 4.19 27.27 -33.42
N ARG A 16 4.59 27.94 -32.32
CA ARG A 16 4.90 27.28 -31.04
C ARG A 16 3.86 27.57 -29.95
N ASN A 17 3.72 26.60 -29.05
CA ASN A 17 3.00 26.79 -27.80
C ASN A 17 3.85 27.66 -26.87
N LEU A 18 3.25 28.70 -26.30
CA LEU A 18 3.84 29.66 -25.38
C LEU A 18 4.64 29.04 -24.23
N GLN A 19 4.13 27.96 -23.62
CA GLN A 19 4.84 27.28 -22.53
C GLN A 19 6.17 26.67 -23.01
N LYS A 20 6.18 26.10 -24.22
CA LYS A 20 7.41 25.60 -24.85
C LYS A 20 8.32 26.76 -25.23
N THR A 21 7.76 27.91 -25.62
CA THR A 21 8.53 29.10 -25.95
C THR A 21 9.33 29.62 -24.77
N ILE A 22 8.73 29.63 -23.57
CA ILE A 22 9.39 30.05 -22.35
C ILE A 22 10.43 29.00 -21.91
N ALA A 23 10.07 27.71 -21.95
CA ALA A 23 10.94 26.63 -21.47
C ALA A 23 12.18 26.39 -22.37
N GLU A 24 12.03 26.50 -23.70
CA GLU A 24 13.09 26.21 -24.68
C GLU A 24 13.70 27.49 -25.26
N ARG A 25 13.77 28.58 -24.48
CA ARG A 25 14.16 29.91 -24.96
C ARG A 25 15.47 29.92 -25.76
N GLU A 26 16.51 29.25 -25.27
CA GLU A 26 17.82 29.18 -25.94
C GLU A 26 17.72 28.57 -27.34
N LYS A 27 16.91 27.52 -27.50
CA LYS A 27 16.69 26.87 -28.78
C LYS A 27 15.95 27.79 -29.76
N ILE A 28 15.03 28.60 -29.25
CA ILE A 28 14.29 29.58 -30.04
C ILE A 28 15.18 30.74 -30.47
N ASP A 29 16.07 31.21 -29.60
CA ASP A 29 17.06 32.23 -29.96
C ASP A 29 17.95 31.74 -31.11
N ASN A 30 18.37 30.46 -31.07
CA ASN A 30 19.17 29.86 -32.15
C ASN A 30 18.38 29.74 -33.46
N GLU A 31 17.15 29.24 -33.42
CA GLU A 31 16.31 29.08 -34.63
C GLU A 31 15.90 30.43 -35.25
N ILE A 32 15.57 31.44 -34.43
CA ILE A 32 15.32 32.81 -34.91
C ILE A 32 16.60 33.38 -35.50
N GLY A 33 17.74 33.13 -34.86
CA GLY A 33 19.06 33.46 -35.40
C GLY A 33 19.24 32.90 -36.80
N GLU A 34 19.15 31.58 -36.97
CA GLU A 34 19.32 30.88 -38.25
C GLU A 34 18.38 31.41 -39.33
N SER A 35 17.09 31.57 -39.02
CA SER A 35 16.09 32.12 -39.95
C SER A 35 16.43 33.55 -40.38
N VAL A 36 16.87 34.39 -39.45
CA VAL A 36 17.29 35.77 -39.75
C VAL A 36 18.59 35.79 -40.55
N PHE A 37 19.54 34.90 -40.25
CA PHE A 37 20.79 34.76 -41.00
C PHE A 37 20.52 34.37 -42.45
N SER A 38 19.70 33.34 -42.69
CA SER A 38 19.32 32.92 -44.04
C SER A 38 18.59 34.02 -44.81
N ALA A 39 17.70 34.77 -44.15
CA ALA A 39 17.01 35.89 -44.80
C ALA A 39 17.94 37.09 -45.13
N LEU A 40 19.09 37.19 -44.46
CA LEU A 40 20.07 38.26 -44.67
C LEU A 40 21.20 37.86 -45.62
N GLU A 41 21.33 36.59 -46.02
CA GLU A 41 22.29 36.16 -47.06
C GLU A 41 22.07 36.87 -48.41
N GLU A 42 20.85 37.32 -48.68
CA GLU A 42 20.52 38.13 -49.86
C GLU A 42 21.14 39.54 -49.81
N TYR A 43 21.67 39.97 -48.66
CA TYR A 43 22.26 41.29 -48.41
C TYR A 43 23.73 41.19 -47.93
N PRO A 44 24.71 41.10 -48.83
CA PRO A 44 26.11 40.84 -48.50
C PRO A 44 26.84 41.96 -47.72
N GLU A 45 26.28 43.16 -47.61
CA GLU A 45 26.85 44.26 -46.82
C GLU A 45 26.62 44.12 -45.30
N ILE A 46 25.78 43.17 -44.88
CA ILE A 46 25.33 43.06 -43.49
C ILE A 46 25.64 41.65 -42.96
N SER A 47 26.63 41.53 -42.07
CA SER A 47 26.92 40.28 -41.36
C SER A 47 26.56 40.43 -39.87
N PRO A 48 25.37 39.96 -39.43
CA PRO A 48 25.03 39.99 -38.01
C PRO A 48 25.96 39.05 -37.22
N LYS A 49 26.35 39.45 -36.00
CA LYS A 49 27.22 38.63 -35.15
C LYS A 49 26.45 37.68 -34.24
N ARG A 50 25.25 38.09 -33.82
CA ARG A 50 24.32 37.34 -32.96
C ARG A 50 22.94 38.00 -33.00
N VAL A 51 21.89 37.20 -32.98
CA VAL A 51 20.50 37.64 -32.74
C VAL A 51 20.10 37.13 -31.35
N GLN A 52 19.48 37.97 -30.53
CA GLN A 52 18.96 37.61 -29.22
C GLN A 52 17.58 38.25 -29.03
N VAL A 53 16.62 37.47 -28.52
CA VAL A 53 15.31 37.98 -28.13
C VAL A 53 15.45 38.59 -26.73
N GLN A 54 15.13 39.88 -26.55
CA GLN A 54 15.16 40.54 -25.23
C GLN A 54 13.89 40.26 -24.42
N ASP A 55 12.75 40.79 -24.87
CA ASP A 55 11.48 40.70 -24.15
C ASP A 55 10.40 40.03 -25.01
N LEU A 56 9.66 39.11 -24.39
CA LEU A 56 8.51 38.43 -24.97
C LEU A 56 7.26 38.92 -24.23
N ASP A 57 6.63 39.97 -24.74
CA ASP A 57 5.34 40.43 -24.22
C ASP A 57 4.19 39.68 -24.91
N PHE A 58 3.33 39.09 -24.09
CA PHE A 58 2.10 38.45 -24.55
C PHE A 58 0.90 39.32 -24.19
N ALA A 59 -0.16 39.26 -24.99
CA ALA A 59 -1.40 39.97 -24.67
C ALA A 59 -2.01 39.43 -23.36
N ASP A 60 -2.54 40.33 -22.51
CA ASP A 60 -3.06 39.97 -21.18
C ASP A 60 -4.07 38.82 -21.19
N GLY A 61 -4.95 38.76 -22.20
CA GLY A 61 -5.95 37.69 -22.34
C GLY A 61 -5.34 36.30 -22.57
N VAL A 62 -4.14 36.23 -23.14
CA VAL A 62 -3.41 34.99 -23.39
C VAL A 62 -2.76 34.48 -22.10
N ILE A 63 -2.20 35.39 -21.29
CA ILE A 63 -1.62 35.06 -19.98
C ILE A 63 -2.72 34.52 -19.05
N ALA A 64 -3.86 35.21 -18.98
CA ALA A 64 -4.99 34.76 -18.17
C ALA A 64 -5.51 33.36 -18.60
N ALA A 65 -5.56 33.07 -19.90
CA ALA A 65 -5.98 31.77 -20.40
C ALA A 65 -4.97 30.65 -20.05
N LEU A 66 -3.68 30.96 -20.01
CA LEU A 66 -2.63 30.02 -19.58
C LEU A 66 -2.73 29.72 -18.09
N GLU A 67 -2.86 30.75 -17.25
CA GLU A 67 -3.05 30.57 -15.80
C GLU A 67 -4.28 29.72 -15.50
N GLN A 68 -5.39 29.96 -16.21
CA GLN A 68 -6.59 29.12 -16.08
C GLN A 68 -6.32 27.66 -16.47
N LYS A 69 -5.56 27.42 -17.54
CA LYS A 69 -5.17 26.06 -17.93
C LYS A 69 -4.28 25.40 -16.88
N GLU A 70 -3.34 26.14 -16.29
CA GLU A 70 -2.45 25.63 -15.25
C GLU A 70 -3.23 25.27 -13.98
N VAL A 71 -4.13 26.15 -13.54
CA VAL A 71 -5.01 25.88 -12.40
C VAL A 71 -5.91 24.66 -12.67
N ALA A 72 -6.42 24.50 -13.91
CA ALA A 72 -7.21 23.34 -14.27
C ALA A 72 -6.39 22.04 -14.25
N GLN A 73 -5.15 22.07 -14.78
CA GLN A 73 -4.24 20.92 -14.74
C GLN A 73 -3.86 20.55 -13.32
N GLN A 74 -3.54 21.53 -12.47
CA GLN A 74 -3.23 21.32 -11.07
C GLN A 74 -4.39 20.67 -10.33
N LYS A 75 -5.62 21.17 -10.54
CA LYS A 75 -6.84 20.59 -9.96
C LYS A 75 -7.08 19.15 -10.43
N ALA A 76 -6.85 18.86 -11.71
CA ALA A 76 -6.98 17.50 -12.24
C ALA A 76 -5.96 16.54 -11.62
N GLN A 77 -4.72 17.01 -11.42
CA GLN A 77 -3.66 16.25 -10.77
C GLN A 77 -3.98 16.01 -9.29
N GLU A 78 -4.45 17.02 -8.57
CA GLU A 78 -4.88 16.88 -7.17
C GLU A 78 -6.04 15.89 -7.04
N ALA A 79 -7.05 15.97 -7.92
CA ALA A 79 -8.18 15.05 -7.94
C ALA A 79 -7.73 13.60 -8.16
N SER A 80 -6.76 13.40 -9.07
CA SER A 80 -6.18 12.08 -9.36
C SER A 80 -5.42 11.53 -8.15
N TYR A 81 -4.65 12.38 -7.46
CA TYR A 81 -3.95 12.02 -6.23
C TYR A 81 -4.91 11.66 -5.10
N ARG A 82 -5.96 12.46 -4.88
CA ARG A 82 -6.99 12.18 -3.87
C ARG A 82 -7.70 10.85 -4.13
N LEU A 83 -7.97 10.53 -5.39
CA LEU A 83 -8.57 9.25 -5.77
C LEU A 83 -7.64 8.07 -5.48
N GLN A 84 -6.35 8.19 -5.81
CA GLN A 84 -5.36 7.15 -5.48
C GLN A 84 -5.19 6.97 -3.97
N GLU A 85 -5.15 8.06 -3.21
CA GLU A 85 -5.08 8.02 -1.75
C GLU A 85 -6.31 7.31 -1.16
N ALA A 86 -7.51 7.65 -1.62
CA ALA A 86 -8.74 7.00 -1.19
C ALA A 86 -8.75 5.49 -1.51
N GLN A 87 -8.26 5.10 -2.68
CA GLN A 87 -8.11 3.68 -3.05
C GLN A 87 -7.14 2.95 -2.12
N LYS A 88 -5.98 3.56 -1.83
CA LYS A 88 -4.98 2.97 -0.92
C LYS A 88 -5.49 2.84 0.50
N LEU A 89 -6.23 3.83 0.99
CA LEU A 89 -6.88 3.76 2.31
C LEU A 89 -7.94 2.65 2.36
N ALA A 90 -8.74 2.49 1.32
CA ALA A 90 -9.73 1.42 1.24
C ALA A 90 -9.07 0.03 1.23
N GLU A 91 -8.01 -0.16 0.43
CA GLU A 91 -7.20 -1.38 0.42
C GLU A 91 -6.61 -1.69 1.81
N ALA A 92 -6.08 -0.67 2.49
CA ALA A 92 -5.50 -0.81 3.82
C ALA A 92 -6.56 -1.22 4.87
N GLU A 93 -7.76 -0.64 4.82
CA GLU A 93 -8.85 -0.97 5.75
C GLU A 93 -9.34 -2.41 5.55
N VAL A 94 -9.47 -2.87 4.30
CA VAL A 94 -9.80 -4.27 3.99
C VAL A 94 -8.73 -5.21 4.54
N ALA A 95 -7.45 -4.94 4.26
CA ALA A 95 -6.35 -5.77 4.75
C ALA A 95 -6.30 -5.82 6.29
N LYS A 96 -6.60 -4.70 6.96
CA LYS A 96 -6.68 -4.62 8.41
C LYS A 96 -7.85 -5.45 8.96
N ALA A 97 -9.03 -5.33 8.36
CA ALA A 97 -10.20 -6.12 8.74
C ALA A 97 -9.97 -7.62 8.54
N GLU A 98 -9.35 -8.02 7.43
CA GLU A 98 -8.97 -9.41 7.18
C GLU A 98 -7.94 -9.92 8.20
N GLY A 99 -6.93 -9.11 8.52
CA GLY A 99 -5.94 -9.42 9.56
C GLY A 99 -6.58 -9.64 10.93
N GLN A 100 -7.52 -8.77 11.32
CA GLN A 100 -8.28 -8.91 12.56
C GLN A 100 -9.17 -10.16 12.55
N ALA A 101 -9.90 -10.41 11.47
CA ALA A 101 -10.75 -11.59 11.35
C ALA A 101 -9.93 -12.89 11.43
N LYS A 102 -8.77 -12.94 10.76
CA LYS A 102 -7.86 -14.09 10.83
C LYS A 102 -7.31 -14.28 12.23
N SER A 103 -6.89 -13.19 12.90
CA SER A 103 -6.40 -13.25 14.29
C SER A 103 -7.49 -13.78 15.24
N GLN A 104 -8.72 -13.28 15.13
CA GLN A 104 -9.85 -13.75 15.94
C GLN A 104 -10.18 -15.23 15.68
N ARG A 105 -10.15 -15.68 14.42
CA ARG A 105 -10.36 -17.11 14.09
C ARG A 105 -9.30 -18.00 14.73
N LEU A 106 -8.03 -17.63 14.63
CA LEU A 106 -6.93 -18.38 15.26
C LEU A 106 -7.06 -18.41 16.79
N LEU A 107 -7.48 -17.30 17.40
CA LEU A 107 -7.74 -17.25 18.83
C LEU A 107 -8.90 -18.16 19.24
N ALA A 108 -10.00 -18.15 18.48
CA ALA A 108 -11.15 -19.02 18.74
C ALA A 108 -10.78 -20.52 18.62
N GLU A 109 -9.99 -20.89 17.61
CA GLU A 109 -9.48 -22.24 17.44
C GLU A 109 -8.58 -22.66 18.61
N ALA A 110 -7.65 -21.79 19.02
CA ALA A 110 -6.78 -22.06 20.18
C ALA A 110 -7.57 -22.24 21.49
N LEU A 111 -8.61 -21.42 21.71
CA LEU A 111 -9.50 -21.54 22.87
C LEU A 111 -10.38 -22.80 22.82
N GLN A 112 -10.83 -23.23 21.64
CA GLN A 112 -11.57 -24.48 21.48
C GLN A 112 -10.70 -25.69 21.84
N ILE A 113 -9.42 -25.70 21.43
CA ILE A 113 -8.47 -26.77 21.78
C ILE A 113 -8.27 -26.81 23.30
N GLN A 114 -7.94 -25.67 23.92
CA GLN A 114 -7.75 -25.61 25.38
C GLN A 114 -9.03 -25.91 26.17
N GLY A 115 -10.17 -25.38 25.72
CA GLY A 115 -11.48 -25.64 26.34
C GLY A 115 -11.91 -27.10 26.19
N GLY A 116 -11.60 -27.73 25.05
CA GLY A 116 -11.79 -29.16 24.79
C GLY A 116 -11.02 -30.03 25.79
N GLU A 117 -9.74 -29.74 26.00
CA GLU A 117 -8.94 -30.47 27.01
C GLU A 117 -9.46 -30.26 28.43
N LEU A 118 -9.81 -29.01 28.81
CA LEU A 118 -10.35 -28.69 30.12
C LEU A 118 -11.71 -29.35 30.38
N SER A 119 -12.56 -29.43 29.35
CA SER A 119 -13.88 -30.07 29.43
C SER A 119 -13.76 -31.59 29.54
N LEU A 120 -12.87 -32.22 28.77
CA LEU A 120 -12.55 -33.65 28.90
C LEU A 120 -12.01 -33.98 30.30
N ARG A 121 -11.08 -33.15 30.81
CA ARG A 121 -10.53 -33.31 32.17
C ARG A 121 -11.62 -33.22 33.25
N ARG A 122 -12.55 -32.28 33.10
CA ARG A 122 -13.68 -32.12 34.02
C ARG A 122 -14.62 -33.32 33.98
N GLN A 123 -14.96 -33.80 32.79
CA GLN A 123 -15.84 -34.96 32.62
C GLN A 123 -15.21 -36.23 33.22
N GLU A 124 -13.90 -36.42 33.05
CA GLU A 124 -13.17 -37.54 33.66
C GLU A 124 -13.22 -37.48 35.20
N LEU A 125 -13.01 -36.29 35.78
CA LEU A 125 -13.12 -36.10 37.23
C LEU A 125 -14.54 -36.35 37.75
N GLU A 126 -15.56 -35.88 37.03
CA GLU A 126 -16.97 -36.15 37.37
C GLU A 126 -17.31 -37.63 37.29
N ASN A 127 -16.82 -38.33 36.27
CA ASN A 127 -16.99 -39.78 36.15
C ASN A 127 -16.32 -40.49 37.33
N GLN A 128 -15.08 -40.15 37.68
CA GLN A 128 -14.38 -40.72 38.83
C GLN A 128 -15.13 -40.51 40.14
N GLN A 129 -15.68 -39.31 40.38
CA GLN A 129 -16.50 -39.04 41.56
C GLN A 129 -17.77 -39.90 41.60
N ARG A 130 -18.48 -40.04 40.47
CA ARG A 130 -19.64 -40.94 40.38
C ARG A 130 -19.26 -42.40 40.63
N PHE A 131 -18.09 -42.84 40.16
CA PHE A 131 -17.59 -44.17 40.45
C PHE A 131 -17.35 -44.36 41.95
N ILE A 132 -16.73 -43.39 42.62
CA ILE A 132 -16.50 -43.42 44.08
C ILE A 132 -17.84 -43.44 44.84
N GLU A 133 -18.81 -42.61 44.46
CA GLU A 133 -20.14 -42.62 45.10
C GLU A 133 -20.90 -43.94 44.85
N ALA A 134 -20.79 -44.51 43.65
CA ALA A 134 -21.37 -45.81 43.34
C ALA A 134 -20.68 -46.95 44.10
N TRP A 135 -19.38 -46.81 44.38
CA TRP A 135 -18.62 -47.70 45.26
C TRP A 135 -19.05 -47.58 46.72
N GLU A 136 -19.18 -46.36 47.25
CA GLU A 136 -19.66 -46.12 48.61
C GLU A 136 -21.09 -46.63 48.83
N LYS A 137 -21.94 -46.53 47.80
CA LYS A 137 -23.31 -47.07 47.84
C LYS A 137 -23.39 -48.59 47.63
N GLY A 138 -22.26 -49.28 47.49
CA GLY A 138 -22.14 -50.72 47.73
C GLY A 138 -22.78 -51.64 46.70
N GLY A 139 -22.65 -51.36 45.40
CA GLY A 139 -23.19 -52.28 44.39
C GLY A 139 -22.65 -52.14 42.97
N SER A 140 -21.44 -52.63 42.69
CA SER A 140 -21.09 -53.37 41.45
C SER A 140 -19.59 -53.73 41.39
N GLN A 141 -19.27 -54.85 40.74
CA GLN A 141 -17.94 -55.49 40.67
C GLN A 141 -16.91 -54.70 39.84
N MET A 142 -15.64 -54.77 40.30
CA MET A 142 -14.46 -54.34 39.56
C MET A 142 -14.35 -55.04 38.19
N PRO A 143 -14.05 -54.33 37.08
CA PRO A 143 -13.69 -54.99 35.84
C PRO A 143 -12.37 -55.73 36.05
N MET A 144 -12.40 -57.05 35.93
CA MET A 144 -11.21 -57.89 35.99
C MET A 144 -10.45 -57.72 34.68
N ILE A 145 -9.32 -57.02 34.71
CA ILE A 145 -8.39 -56.96 33.58
C ILE A 145 -7.69 -58.32 33.51
N LEU A 146 -8.13 -59.21 32.62
CA LEU A 146 -7.35 -60.39 32.27
C LEU A 146 -6.11 -59.93 31.49
N ASN A 147 -4.98 -59.81 32.18
CA ASN A 147 -3.67 -59.77 31.54
C ASN A 147 -3.35 -61.17 31.00
N THR A 148 -3.79 -61.46 29.77
CA THR A 148 -3.37 -62.65 29.02
C THR A 148 -2.24 -62.25 28.07
N GLY A 149 -1.00 -62.32 28.57
CA GLY A 149 0.17 -62.13 27.73
C GLY A 149 1.38 -61.67 28.53
N SER A 150 2.14 -62.64 29.03
CA SER A 150 3.56 -62.56 29.37
C SER A 150 4.28 -61.29 28.87
N GLU A 151 4.40 -60.26 29.70
CA GLU A 151 5.57 -59.39 29.82
C GLU A 151 5.35 -58.29 30.87
N SER A 152 6.45 -57.90 31.49
CA SER A 152 6.58 -56.84 32.46
C SER A 152 6.01 -55.51 31.96
N THR A 153 4.90 -55.06 32.55
CA THR A 153 4.62 -53.64 32.76
C THR A 153 3.66 -53.55 33.93
N THR A 154 4.14 -53.11 35.08
CA THR A 154 3.32 -52.77 36.26
C THR A 154 2.36 -51.65 35.92
N PRO A 155 1.03 -51.80 36.12
CA PRO A 155 0.14 -50.67 36.27
C PRO A 155 -0.18 -50.43 37.75
N PHE A 156 -0.29 -49.16 38.11
CA PHE A 156 -0.77 -48.63 39.39
C PHE A 156 -0.05 -49.12 40.65
N ILE A 157 1.09 -48.49 40.95
CA ILE A 157 1.49 -48.29 42.35
C ILE A 157 0.46 -47.33 42.95
N MET A 158 -0.54 -47.88 43.64
CA MET A 158 -1.23 -47.16 44.71
C MET A 158 -0.22 -47.09 45.87
N ASP A 159 0.61 -46.04 45.87
CA ASP A 159 1.53 -45.76 46.97
C ASP A 159 0.71 -45.32 48.17
N LEU A 160 0.43 -46.27 49.07
CA LEU A 160 -0.16 -46.05 50.39
C LEU A 160 0.93 -45.85 51.46
N GLY A 161 2.05 -45.21 51.10
CA GLY A 161 3.13 -44.83 52.01
C GLY A 161 3.07 -43.37 52.42
N GLY A 162 2.21 -42.99 53.36
CA GLY A 162 2.16 -41.58 53.78
C GLY A 162 1.33 -41.22 55.00
N MET A 163 1.16 -42.10 56.01
CA MET A 163 0.69 -41.66 57.34
C MET A 163 0.97 -42.71 58.42
N LYS A 164 2.18 -42.71 58.99
CA LYS A 164 2.42 -43.12 60.37
C LYS A 164 3.52 -42.24 60.95
N GLY A 165 3.11 -41.28 61.78
CA GLY A 165 3.98 -40.73 62.80
C GLY A 165 4.04 -41.72 63.96
N GLN A 166 5.25 -42.14 64.33
CA GLN A 166 5.82 -42.12 65.68
C GLN A 166 7.27 -42.62 65.59
#